data_AF-A0A7K1J669-F1
#
_entry.id   AF-A0A7K1J669-F1
#
_cell.length_a   1.000
_cell.length_b   1.000
_cell.length_c   1.000
_cell.angle_alpha   90.00
_cell.angle_beta   90.00
_cell.angle_gamma   90.00
#
_symmetry.space_group_name_H-M   'P 1'
#
loop_
_entity.id
_entity.type
_entity.pdbx_description
1 polymer ?
#
loop_
_entity_poly.entity_id
_entity_poly.type
_entity_poly.pdbx_seq_one_letter_code
_entity_poly.pdbx_strand_id
1 'polypeptide(L)'
;MIGGSQLFNQLLPLASKIFMTQIDAKVDADAYAPDLSAAVEDGSWKLVENSGWQKPKKADGIKRFRYLTFERNRENGNNEEE
;
A
#
# COMPACT_ATOMS: atom_id res chain seq x y z
N MET A 1 2.81 -5.01 10.87
CA MET A 1 1.48 -4.59 11.36
C MET A 1 0.43 -5.06 10.37
N ILE A 2 -0.73 -5.54 10.82
CA ILE A 2 -1.72 -6.29 9.98
C ILE A 2 -3.11 -5.56 9.93
N GLY A 3 -3.24 -4.35 10.48
CA GLY A 3 -4.48 -3.53 10.47
C GLY A 3 -5.16 -3.42 11.85
N GLY A 4 -6.23 -2.63 12.04
CA GLY A 4 -7.21 -2.06 11.07
C GLY A 4 -7.06 -0.57 10.64
N SER A 5 -8.10 -0.02 9.99
CA SER A 5 -8.07 1.25 9.21
C SER A 5 -7.52 2.46 9.97
N GLN A 6 -7.94 2.67 11.22
CA GLN A 6 -7.49 3.79 12.04
C GLN A 6 -6.01 3.69 12.43
N LEU A 7 -5.49 2.47 12.56
CA LEU A 7 -4.09 2.20 12.92
C LEU A 7 -3.16 2.36 11.71
N PHE A 8 -3.64 2.12 10.48
CA PHE A 8 -2.87 2.39 9.27
C PHE A 8 -2.50 3.88 9.14
N ASN A 9 -3.44 4.79 9.37
CA ASN A 9 -3.17 6.23 9.28
C ASN A 9 -2.11 6.71 10.29
N GLN A 10 -2.08 6.14 11.48
CA GLN A 10 -1.10 6.51 12.50
C GLN A 10 0.29 5.93 12.24
N LEU A 11 0.36 4.75 11.61
CA LEU A 11 1.63 4.04 11.42
C LEU A 11 2.25 4.27 10.03
N LEU A 12 1.50 4.76 9.05
CA LEU A 12 2.03 5.11 7.73
C LEU A 12 3.23 6.08 7.79
N PRO A 13 3.20 7.16 8.61
CA PRO A 13 4.36 8.05 8.75
C PRO A 13 5.62 7.36 9.30
N LEU A 14 5.45 6.29 10.09
CA LEU A 14 6.53 5.52 10.70
C LEU A 14 6.97 4.32 9.85
N ALA A 15 6.14 3.89 8.90
CA ALA A 15 6.38 2.71 8.08
C ALA A 15 7.52 2.97 7.08
N SER A 16 8.43 2.00 6.96
CA SER A 16 9.47 2.01 5.91
C SER A 16 9.07 1.23 4.67
N LYS A 17 8.19 0.23 4.81
CA LYS A 17 7.67 -0.61 3.72
C LYS A 17 6.19 -0.88 3.90
N ILE A 18 5.48 -1.03 2.78
CA ILE A 18 4.07 -1.46 2.73
C ILE A 18 4.00 -2.70 1.85
N PHE A 19 3.42 -3.78 2.38
CA PHE A 19 3.07 -4.98 1.62
C PHE A 19 1.56 -4.97 1.41
N MET A 20 1.11 -4.79 0.17
CA MET A 20 -0.29 -4.67 -0.19
C MET A 20 -0.71 -5.81 -1.12
N THR A 21 -1.81 -6.47 -0.77
CA THR A 21 -2.51 -7.39 -1.67
C THR A 21 -3.69 -6.67 -2.27
N GLN A 22 -3.66 -6.39 -3.57
CA GLN A 22 -4.81 -5.81 -4.27
C GLN A 22 -5.67 -6.92 -4.85
N ILE A 23 -6.96 -6.90 -4.53
CA ILE A 23 -7.95 -7.89 -4.96
C ILE A 23 -8.95 -7.19 -5.89
N ASP A 24 -9.12 -7.70 -7.11
CA ASP A 24 -10.14 -7.23 -8.06
C ASP A 24 -11.47 -7.91 -7.75
N ALA A 25 -12.15 -7.38 -6.74
CA ALA A 25 -13.47 -7.80 -6.29
C ALA A 25 -14.31 -6.55 -5.97
N LYS A 26 -15.61 -6.63 -6.22
CA LYS A 26 -16.58 -5.63 -5.76
C LYS A 26 -17.16 -6.15 -4.45
N VAL A 27 -16.88 -5.45 -3.35
CA VAL A 27 -17.37 -5.77 -2.01
C VAL A 27 -18.04 -4.54 -1.42
N ASP A 28 -19.07 -4.76 -0.60
CA ASP A 28 -19.62 -3.72 0.26
C ASP A 28 -18.72 -3.62 1.49
N ALA A 29 -17.98 -2.51 1.62
CA ALA A 29 -16.97 -2.32 2.65
C ALA A 29 -17.22 -1.03 3.44
N ASP A 30 -17.08 -1.14 4.75
CA ASP A 30 -17.21 -0.08 5.75
C ASP A 30 -15.88 0.60 6.10
N ALA A 31 -14.76 -0.05 5.75
CA ALA A 31 -13.41 0.44 6.00
C ALA A 31 -12.53 0.38 4.75
N TYR A 32 -11.76 1.45 4.52
CA TYR A 32 -10.85 1.59 3.39
C TYR A 32 -9.40 1.71 3.86
N ALA A 33 -8.49 1.14 3.08
CA ALA A 33 -7.06 1.41 3.24
C ALA A 33 -6.76 2.86 2.81
N PRO A 34 -5.69 3.47 3.32
CA PRO A 34 -5.31 4.83 2.93
C PRO A 34 -4.93 4.90 1.45
N ASP A 35 -5.25 6.02 0.80
CA ASP A 35 -4.84 6.25 -0.59
C ASP A 35 -3.35 6.62 -0.64
N LEU A 36 -2.59 5.83 -1.41
CA LEU A 36 -1.16 6.04 -1.62
C LEU A 36 -0.86 6.82 -2.91
N SER A 37 -1.88 7.14 -3.72
CA SER A 37 -1.69 7.75 -5.05
C SER A 37 -0.95 9.08 -4.95
N ALA A 38 -1.43 10.00 -4.10
CA ALA A 38 -0.77 11.28 -3.85
C ALA A 38 0.67 11.10 -3.33
N ALA A 39 0.89 10.13 -2.45
CA ALA A 39 2.20 9.86 -1.85
C ALA A 39 3.20 9.19 -2.82
N VAL A 40 2.70 8.57 -3.88
CA VAL A 40 3.52 8.07 -5.00
C VAL A 40 3.80 9.20 -6.00
N GLU A 41 2.82 10.07 -6.27
CA GLU A 41 2.97 11.24 -7.14
C GLU A 41 3.95 12.27 -6.57
N ASP A 42 3.92 12.51 -5.25
CA ASP A 42 4.85 13.42 -4.57
C ASP A 42 6.24 12.79 -4.31
N GLY A 43 6.42 11.51 -4.63
CA GLY A 43 7.68 10.78 -4.51
C GLY A 43 8.04 10.30 -3.10
N SER A 44 7.17 10.49 -2.10
CA SER A 44 7.36 9.99 -0.72
C SER A 44 7.34 8.47 -0.64
N TRP A 45 6.64 7.81 -1.56
CA TRP A 45 6.57 6.36 -1.68
C TRP A 45 6.88 5.90 -3.10
N LYS A 46 7.59 4.78 -3.20
CA LYS A 46 7.96 4.16 -4.47
C LYS A 46 7.46 2.74 -4.52
N LEU A 47 6.77 2.36 -5.60
CA LEU A 47 6.48 0.96 -5.89
C LEU A 47 7.79 0.26 -6.30
N VAL A 48 8.24 -0.71 -5.48
CA VAL A 48 9.48 -1.45 -5.71
C VAL A 48 9.24 -2.87 -6.22
N GLU A 49 8.07 -3.44 -5.94
CA GLU A 49 7.69 -4.77 -6.43
C GLU A 49 6.24 -4.78 -6.89
N ASN A 50 6.00 -5.45 -8.02
CA ASN A 50 4.67 -5.70 -8.55
C ASN A 50 4.64 -7.09 -9.16
N SER A 51 3.87 -8.00 -8.56
CA SER A 51 3.78 -9.38 -9.04
C SER A 51 3.04 -9.53 -10.38
N GLY A 52 2.42 -8.46 -10.89
CA GLY A 52 1.41 -8.55 -11.93
C GLY A 52 0.12 -9.21 -11.43
N TRP A 53 -0.92 -9.18 -12.27
CA TRP A 53 -2.21 -9.80 -11.95
C TRP A 53 -2.14 -11.32 -12.05
N GLN A 54 -2.59 -11.99 -10.99
CA GLN A 54 -2.65 -13.43 -10.85
C GLN A 54 -4.10 -13.88 -10.69
N LYS A 55 -4.39 -15.12 -11.15
CA LYS A 55 -5.70 -15.74 -10.96
C LYS A 55 -5.69 -16.55 -9.65
N PRO A 56 -6.70 -16.41 -8.78
CA PRO A 56 -6.78 -17.21 -7.57
C PRO A 56 -7.07 -18.68 -7.91
N LYS A 57 -6.52 -19.60 -7.11
CA LYS A 57 -6.78 -21.05 -7.25
C LYS A 57 -8.24 -21.41 -6.95
N LYS A 58 -8.90 -20.62 -6.09
CA LYS A 58 -10.34 -20.68 -5.81
C LYS A 58 -10.94 -19.33 -6.16
N ALA A 59 -11.84 -19.30 -7.13
CA ALA A 59 -12.40 -18.07 -7.67
C ALA A 59 -13.75 -17.74 -7.01
N ASP A 60 -13.74 -17.56 -5.68
CA ASP A 60 -14.93 -17.23 -4.87
C ASP A 60 -15.34 -15.76 -5.08
N GLY A 61 -15.72 -15.39 -6.31
CA GLY A 61 -16.07 -14.01 -6.67
C GLY A 61 -14.89 -13.05 -6.87
N ILE A 62 -13.66 -13.53 -6.68
CA ILE A 62 -12.43 -12.77 -6.93
C ILE A 62 -11.93 -13.03 -8.35
N LYS A 63 -11.85 -11.98 -9.19
CA LYS A 63 -11.40 -12.13 -10.58
C LYS A 63 -9.91 -12.37 -10.70
N ARG A 64 -9.14 -11.59 -9.95
CA ARG A 64 -7.67 -11.57 -9.95
C ARG A 64 -7.16 -10.84 -8.72
N PHE A 65 -5.90 -11.09 -8.36
CA PHE A 65 -5.21 -10.39 -7.29
C PHE A 65 -3.78 -10.09 -7.70
N ARG A 66 -3.09 -9.18 -7.01
CA ARG A 66 -1.66 -8.93 -7.18
C ARG A 66 -1.02 -8.51 -5.87
N TYR A 67 0.27 -8.79 -5.73
CA TYR A 67 1.10 -8.29 -4.64
C TYR A 67 1.84 -7.04 -5.10
N LEU A 68 1.83 -6.03 -4.24
CA LEU A 68 2.51 -4.76 -4.43
C LEU A 68 3.34 -4.48 -3.19
N THR A 69 4.60 -4.08 -3.38
CA THR A 69 5.47 -3.64 -2.30
C THR A 69 5.88 -2.20 -2.56
N PHE A 70 5.63 -1.32 -1.58
CA PHE A 70 6.08 0.07 -1.60
C PHE A 70 7.16 0.28 -0.57
N GLU A 71 8.12 1.13 -0.88
CA GLU A 71 9.14 1.61 0.05
C GLU A 71 9.06 3.12 0.18
N ARG A 72 9.25 3.61 1.41
CA ARG A 72 9.29 5.04 1.67
C ARG A 72 10.59 5.61 1.12
N ASN A 73 10.50 6.66 0.33
CA ASN A 73 11.67 7.38 -0.14
C ASN A 73 12.24 8.19 1.03
N ARG A 74 13.49 7.89 1.43
CA ARG A 74 14.13 8.52 2.60
C ARG A 74 14.87 9.81 2.28
N GLU A 75 14.74 10.37 1.07
CA GLU A 75 15.42 11.62 0.68
C GLU A 75 14.77 12.90 1.24
N ASN A 76 14.26 12.89 2.47
CA ASN A 76 13.94 14.10 3.22
C ASN A 76 14.27 13.86 4.69
N GLY A 77 15.54 14.06 5.03
CA GLY A 77 16.05 13.90 6.39
C GLY A 77 17.44 14.47 6.66
N ASN A 78 18.02 15.24 5.73
CA ASN A 78 19.20 16.07 5.98
C ASN A 78 18.92 17.44 5.35
N ASN A 79 18.32 18.35 6.12
CA ASN A 79 18.41 19.81 5.97
C ASN A 79 17.78 20.43 7.22
N GLU A 80 18.37 20.12 8.37
CA GLU A 80 18.39 21.03 9.51
C GLU A 80 19.88 21.17 9.87
N GLU A 81 20.57 21.97 9.06
CA GLU A 81 21.86 22.55 9.43
C GLU A 81 21.60 23.94 10.03
N GLU A 82 22.27 24.16 11.16
CA GLU A 82 22.49 25.38 11.97
C GLU A 82 21.44 25.79 13.03
#